data_AF-A0A524J5A4-F1
#
_entry.id   AF-A0A524J5A4-F1
#
_cell.length_a   1.000
_cell.length_b   1.000
_cell.length_c   1.000
_cell.angle_alpha   90.00
_cell.angle_beta   90.00
_cell.angle_gamma   90.00
#
_symmetry.space_group_name_H-M   'P 1'
#
loop_
_entity.id
_entity.type
_entity.pdbx_description
1 polymer ?
#
loop_
_entity_poly.entity_id
_entity_poly.type
_entity_poly.pdbx_seq_one_letter_code
_entity_poly.pdbx_strand_id
1 'polypeptide(L)'
;MTEHLDSDSKPHTNQWEDLFVGREELRVSDHALREAHKEGLRGRDIIYIILTGTVVERYPDRRRVLIAGIHKNNGLPIHIVCDYTDVKIVVVVTVYIPNRFRWAHPLRRRTSTSSKLLPQ
;
A
#
# COMPACT_ATOMS: atom_id res chain seq x y z
N MET A 1 -15.15 40.07 22.90
CA MET A 1 -14.43 40.09 21.61
C MET A 1 -13.01 39.61 21.86
N THR A 2 -12.79 38.31 21.70
CA THR A 2 -11.53 37.67 21.27
C THR A 2 -11.76 36.16 21.31
N GLU A 3 -12.03 35.59 20.15
CA GLU A 3 -12.16 34.16 19.90
C GLU A 3 -10.83 33.47 20.24
N HIS A 4 -10.88 32.48 21.14
CA HIS A 4 -9.82 31.50 21.28
C HIS A 4 -9.99 30.49 20.14
N LEU A 5 -9.21 30.70 19.07
CA LEU A 5 -9.10 29.75 17.98
C LEU A 5 -8.34 28.53 18.49
N ASP A 6 -9.07 27.43 18.59
CA ASP A 6 -8.58 26.09 18.90
C ASP A 6 -7.64 25.63 17.77
N SER A 7 -6.33 25.82 17.97
CA SER A 7 -5.29 25.50 16.99
C SER A 7 -4.66 24.14 17.31
N ASP A 8 -5.39 23.04 17.15
CA ASP A 8 -4.75 21.72 17.03
C ASP A 8 -5.50 20.74 16.12
N SER A 9 -6.16 21.26 15.07
CA SER A 9 -6.48 20.44 13.91
C SER A 9 -5.18 20.14 13.15
N LYS A 10 -4.46 19.10 13.60
CA LYS A 10 -3.37 18.48 12.82
C LYS A 10 -3.87 18.33 11.39
N PRO A 11 -3.11 18.78 10.37
CA PRO A 11 -3.53 18.56 9.00
C PRO A 11 -3.69 17.05 8.81
N HIS A 12 -4.90 16.63 8.43
CA HIS A 12 -5.14 15.32 7.84
C HIS A 12 -4.45 15.31 6.47
N THR A 13 -3.12 15.35 6.47
CA THR A 13 -2.33 15.22 5.26
C THR A 13 -2.59 13.81 4.76
N ASN A 14 -3.20 13.69 3.59
CA ASN A 14 -3.31 12.42 2.87
C ASN A 14 -1.87 11.91 2.64
N GLN A 15 -1.37 11.04 3.53
CA GLN A 15 0.04 10.70 3.68
C GLN A 15 0.70 10.02 2.46
N TRP A 16 0.02 9.90 1.33
CA TRP A 16 0.51 9.21 0.13
C TRP A 16 0.94 10.14 -1.01
N GLU A 17 0.57 11.43 -0.97
CA GLU A 17 0.98 12.41 -1.98
C GLU A 17 2.52 12.40 -2.14
N ASP A 18 3.27 12.38 -1.05
CA ASP A 18 4.75 12.32 -1.05
C ASP A 18 5.36 11.12 -1.81
N LEU A 19 4.64 10.00 -1.94
CA LEU A 19 5.16 8.82 -2.64
C LEU A 19 5.20 9.03 -4.16
N PHE A 20 4.32 9.86 -4.71
CA PHE A 20 4.25 10.12 -6.15
C PHE A 20 4.62 11.56 -6.52
N VAL A 21 4.61 12.48 -5.56
CA VAL A 21 5.07 13.86 -5.75
C VAL A 21 6.53 13.85 -6.23
N GLY A 22 6.76 14.58 -7.33
CA GLY A 22 8.07 14.71 -7.97
C GLY A 22 8.54 13.49 -8.76
N ARG A 23 7.75 12.42 -8.84
CA ARG A 23 8.08 11.23 -9.64
C ARG A 23 7.39 11.29 -11.00
N GLU A 24 8.15 10.92 -12.02
CA GLU A 24 7.77 11.11 -13.43
C GLU A 24 7.25 9.80 -14.05
N GLU A 25 7.63 8.65 -13.49
CA GLU A 25 7.34 7.35 -14.10
C GLU A 25 6.89 6.30 -13.08
N LEU A 26 5.89 5.51 -13.48
CA LEU A 26 5.50 4.26 -12.81
C LEU A 26 5.83 3.09 -13.74
N ARG A 27 6.72 2.20 -13.29
CA ARG A 27 7.05 0.96 -14.00
C ARG A 27 6.44 -0.25 -13.31
N VAL A 28 5.97 -1.19 -14.10
CA VAL A 28 5.58 -2.52 -13.61
C VAL A 28 6.63 -3.53 -14.02
N SER A 29 7.24 -4.19 -13.04
CA SER A 29 8.27 -5.19 -13.34
C SER A 29 7.68 -6.44 -14.00
N ASP A 30 8.50 -7.17 -14.76
CA ASP A 30 8.10 -8.46 -15.34
C ASP A 30 7.66 -9.47 -14.28
N HIS A 31 8.29 -9.44 -13.10
CA HIS A 31 7.88 -10.29 -11.98
C HIS A 31 6.46 -9.95 -11.53
N ALA A 32 6.15 -8.66 -11.35
CA ALA A 32 4.81 -8.23 -10.99
C ALA A 32 3.77 -8.60 -12.05
N LEU A 33 4.09 -8.46 -13.35
CA LEU A 33 3.20 -8.89 -14.43
C LEU A 33 2.93 -10.40 -14.40
N ARG A 34 3.97 -11.22 -14.13
CA ARG A 34 3.81 -12.67 -13.97
C ARG A 34 2.95 -13.04 -12.77
N GLU A 35 3.14 -12.41 -11.62
CA GLU A 35 2.29 -12.66 -10.44
C GLU A 35 0.85 -12.18 -10.67
N ALA A 36 0.66 -11.03 -11.32
CA ALA A 36 -0.67 -10.57 -11.72
C ALA A 36 -1.39 -11.61 -12.56
N HIS A 37 -0.72 -12.13 -13.59
CA HIS A 37 -1.29 -13.12 -14.50
C HIS A 37 -1.70 -14.41 -13.77
N LYS A 38 -0.90 -14.90 -12.80
CA LYS A 38 -1.24 -16.09 -12.00
C LYS A 38 -2.53 -15.89 -11.19
N GLU A 39 -2.80 -14.67 -10.76
CA GLU A 39 -3.99 -14.29 -9.99
C GLU A 39 -5.16 -13.83 -10.89
N GLY A 40 -5.02 -13.91 -12.22
CA GLY A 40 -6.03 -13.45 -13.18
C GLY A 40 -6.16 -11.92 -13.26
N LEU A 41 -5.19 -11.18 -12.74
CA LEU A 41 -5.12 -9.73 -12.74
C LEU A 41 -4.44 -9.20 -14.01
N ARG A 42 -4.88 -8.03 -14.47
CA ARG A 42 -4.31 -7.32 -15.63
C ARG A 42 -3.59 -6.05 -15.19
N GLY A 43 -2.76 -5.49 -16.07
CA GLY A 43 -2.07 -4.22 -15.80
C GLY A 43 -3.00 -3.08 -15.39
N ARG A 44 -4.21 -2.99 -15.97
CA ARG A 44 -5.23 -2.01 -15.58
C ARG A 44 -5.67 -2.14 -14.12
N ASP A 45 -5.68 -3.35 -13.57
CA ASP A 45 -6.06 -3.60 -12.18
C ASP A 45 -4.95 -3.12 -11.24
N ILE A 46 -3.68 -3.29 -11.65
CA ILE A 46 -2.51 -2.72 -10.95
C ILE A 46 -2.62 -1.20 -10.89
N ILE A 47 -2.78 -0.54 -12.04
CA ILE A 47 -2.89 0.93 -12.12
C ILE A 47 -4.08 1.45 -11.31
N TYR A 48 -5.23 0.78 -11.40
CA TYR A 48 -6.40 1.14 -10.61
C TYR A 48 -6.09 1.16 -9.11
N ILE A 49 -5.47 0.10 -8.58
CA ILE A 49 -5.15 0.01 -7.15
C ILE A 49 -4.04 0.97 -6.74
N ILE A 50 -3.09 1.29 -7.62
CA ILE A 50 -2.11 2.36 -7.36
C ILE A 50 -2.82 3.72 -7.17
N LEU A 51 -3.82 4.02 -7.99
CA LEU A 51 -4.52 5.31 -7.97
C LEU A 51 -5.57 5.42 -6.85
N THR A 52 -6.24 4.32 -6.51
CA THR A 52 -7.38 4.34 -5.56
C THR A 52 -7.10 3.64 -4.24
N GLY A 53 -5.96 2.96 -4.12
CA GLY A 53 -5.59 2.18 -2.95
C GLY A 53 -5.09 3.05 -1.80
N THR A 54 -4.78 2.39 -0.69
CA THR A 54 -4.22 3.01 0.51
C THR A 54 -2.90 2.35 0.88
N VAL A 55 -1.90 3.14 1.25
CA VAL A 55 -0.67 2.62 1.84
C VAL A 55 -1.00 2.03 3.21
N VAL A 56 -0.87 0.73 3.37
CA VAL A 56 -1.16 0.02 4.62
C VAL A 56 0.10 -0.32 5.40
N GLU A 57 1.26 -0.41 4.73
CA GLU A 57 2.56 -0.60 5.38
C GLU A 57 3.67 0.16 4.66
N ARG A 58 4.67 0.58 5.44
CA ARG A 58 5.91 1.20 4.95
C ARG A 58 7.11 0.41 5.45
N TYR A 59 8.08 0.23 4.58
CA TYR A 59 9.37 -0.41 4.86
C TYR A 59 10.50 0.56 4.46
N PRO A 60 10.78 1.60 5.28
CA PRO A 60 11.75 2.64 4.93
C PRO A 60 13.13 2.10 4.60
N ASP A 61 13.60 1.11 5.35
CA ASP A 61 14.93 0.48 5.16
C ASP A 61 15.09 -0.18 3.79
N ARG A 62 13.98 -0.62 3.21
CA ARG A 62 13.95 -1.25 1.88
C ARG A 62 13.46 -0.30 0.80
N ARG A 63 13.15 0.96 1.17
CA ARG A 63 12.48 1.94 0.32
C ARG A 63 11.26 1.36 -0.39
N ARG A 64 10.39 0.69 0.38
CA ARG A 64 9.18 0.04 -0.12
C ARG A 64 7.93 0.43 0.63
N VAL A 65 6.81 0.44 -0.06
CA VAL A 65 5.48 0.52 0.54
C VAL A 65 4.61 -0.64 0.08
N LEU A 66 3.61 -0.98 0.88
CA LEU A 66 2.52 -1.85 0.50
C LEU A 66 1.25 -1.00 0.34
N ILE A 67 0.71 -0.99 -0.88
CA ILE A 67 -0.58 -0.38 -1.21
C ILE A 67 -1.61 -1.51 -1.28
N ALA A 68 -2.75 -1.31 -0.62
CA ALA A 68 -3.86 -2.24 -0.66
C ALA A 68 -5.13 -1.53 -1.16
N GLY A 69 -5.92 -2.21 -1.98
CA GLY A 69 -7.19 -1.69 -2.47
C GLY A 69 -8.17 -2.81 -2.80
N ILE A 70 -9.42 -2.42 -3.05
CA ILE A 70 -10.50 -3.32 -3.45
C ILE A 70 -10.88 -2.99 -4.89
N HIS A 71 -10.83 -3.99 -5.77
CA HIS A 71 -11.20 -3.79 -7.16
C HIS A 71 -12.73 -3.61 -7.29
N LYS A 72 -13.15 -2.51 -7.91
CA LYS A 72 -14.56 -2.06 -7.91
C LYS A 72 -15.57 -3.05 -8.49
N ASN A 73 -15.20 -3.83 -9.51
CA ASN A 73 -16.18 -4.64 -10.24
C ASN A 73 -16.40 -6.03 -9.60
N ASN A 74 -15.43 -6.55 -8.87
CA ASN A 74 -15.47 -7.94 -8.36
C ASN A 74 -15.19 -8.04 -6.86
N GLY A 75 -14.93 -6.92 -6.18
CA GLY A 75 -14.64 -6.90 -4.74
C GLY A 75 -13.33 -7.58 -4.35
N LEU A 76 -12.47 -7.93 -5.32
CA LEU A 76 -11.23 -8.62 -5.02
C LEU A 76 -10.24 -7.68 -4.30
N PRO A 77 -9.68 -8.09 -3.15
CA PRO A 77 -8.60 -7.36 -2.54
C PRO A 77 -7.31 -7.58 -3.33
N ILE A 78 -6.58 -6.51 -3.58
CA ILE A 78 -5.32 -6.54 -4.34
C ILE A 78 -4.27 -5.78 -3.54
N HIS A 79 -3.12 -6.42 -3.37
CA HIS A 79 -1.96 -5.89 -2.66
C HIS A 79 -0.82 -5.67 -3.65
N ILE A 80 -0.25 -4.46 -3.63
CA ILE A 80 0.84 -4.06 -4.50
C ILE A 80 2.00 -3.57 -3.64
N VAL A 81 3.19 -4.12 -3.88
CA VAL A 81 4.42 -3.57 -3.30
C VAL A 81 5.07 -2.66 -4.33
N CYS A 82 5.35 -1.43 -3.91
CA CYS A 82 6.10 -0.45 -4.69
C CYS A 82 7.47 -0.22 -4.08
N ASP A 83 8.48 -0.17 -4.93
CA ASP A 83 9.84 0.24 -4.62
C ASP A 83 10.03 1.68 -5.12
N TYR A 84 10.56 2.55 -4.27
CA TYR A 84 10.81 3.96 -4.55
C TYR A 84 12.28 4.31 -4.33
N THR A 85 13.18 3.35 -4.54
CA THR A 85 14.64 3.58 -4.42
C THR A 85 15.13 4.66 -5.39
N ASP A 86 14.55 4.69 -6.59
CA ASP A 86 14.79 5.73 -7.58
C ASP A 86 13.97 6.99 -7.27
N VAL A 87 14.57 8.15 -7.47
CA VAL A 87 13.96 9.45 -7.14
C VAL A 87 12.92 9.90 -8.16
N LYS A 88 12.94 9.37 -9.39
CA LYS A 88 12.00 9.68 -10.48
C LYS A 88 11.03 8.55 -10.77
N ILE A 89 11.40 7.30 -10.46
CA ILE A 89 10.66 6.11 -10.89
C ILE A 89 10.13 5.36 -9.67
N VAL A 90 8.82 5.06 -9.67
CA VAL A 90 8.23 4.05 -8.77
C VAL A 90 8.14 2.73 -9.53
N VAL A 91 8.63 1.65 -8.92
CA VAL A 91 8.56 0.31 -9.52
C VAL A 91 7.59 -0.56 -8.74
N VAL A 92 6.56 -1.09 -9.42
CA VAL A 92 5.73 -2.18 -8.89
C VAL A 92 6.56 -3.47 -8.95
N VAL A 93 6.97 -3.95 -7.77
CA VAL A 93 7.84 -5.12 -7.65
C VAL A 93 7.06 -6.43 -7.56
N THR A 94 5.87 -6.41 -6.97
CA THR A 94 4.98 -7.58 -6.93
C THR A 94 3.53 -7.16 -6.69
N VAL A 95 2.59 -8.01 -7.13
CA VAL A 95 1.16 -7.89 -6.86
C VAL A 95 0.61 -9.25 -6.43
N TYR A 96 -0.34 -9.28 -5.50
CA TYR A 96 -0.97 -10.53 -5.04
C TYR A 96 -2.36 -10.28 -4.44
N ILE A 97 -3.17 -11.34 -4.39
CA ILE A 97 -4.44 -11.35 -3.62
C ILE A 97 -4.10 -11.78 -2.18
N PRO A 98 -4.41 -10.98 -1.14
CA PRO A 98 -4.02 -11.29 0.22
C PRO A 98 -4.74 -12.53 0.77
N ASN A 99 -3.97 -13.43 1.37
CA ASN A 99 -4.50 -14.59 2.07
C ASN A 99 -5.06 -14.21 3.46
N ARG A 100 -6.28 -14.66 3.77
CA ARG A 100 -6.99 -14.53 5.06
C ARG A 100 -6.22 -14.99 6.31
N PHE A 101 -5.24 -15.88 6.15
CA PHE A 101 -4.38 -16.32 7.26
C PHE A 101 -3.37 -15.26 7.70
N ARG A 102 -2.96 -14.36 6.81
CA ARG A 102 -2.02 -13.26 7.13
C ARG A 102 -2.75 -11.92 7.32
N TRP A 103 -3.95 -11.79 6.78
CA TRP A 103 -4.72 -10.55 6.78
C TRP A 103 -6.07 -10.75 7.48
N ALA A 104 -6.33 -9.96 8.53
CA ALA A 104 -7.60 -9.99 9.24
C ALA A 104 -8.70 -9.31 8.42
N HIS A 105 -8.28 -8.28 7.67
CA HIS A 105 -9.01 -7.56 6.65
C HIS A 105 -7.99 -7.25 5.54
N PRO A 106 -8.36 -7.09 4.26
CA PRO A 106 -7.42 -6.70 3.21
C PRO A 106 -6.53 -5.51 3.61
N LEU A 107 -7.09 -4.55 4.33
CA LEU A 107 -6.34 -3.36 4.77
C LEU A 107 -5.59 -3.52 6.10
N ARG A 108 -5.72 -4.67 6.79
CA ARG A 108 -5.17 -4.86 8.15
C ARG A 108 -4.52 -6.24 8.31
N ARG A 109 -3.20 -6.24 8.44
CA ARG A 109 -2.42 -7.46 8.72
C ARG A 109 -2.80 -8.02 10.08
N ARG A 110 -2.83 -9.35 10.22
CA ARG A 110 -2.92 -9.98 11.54
C ARG A 110 -1.62 -9.71 12.28
N THR A 111 -1.71 -9.13 13.46
CA THR A 111 -0.57 -9.14 14.39
C THR A 111 -0.36 -10.59 14.78
N SER A 112 0.81 -11.16 14.46
CA SER A 112 1.23 -12.38 15.13
C SER A 112 1.30 -12.02 16.61
N THR A 113 0.42 -12.61 17.43
CA THR A 113 0.62 -12.62 18.88
C THR A 113 1.87 -13.45 19.11
N SER A 114 3.05 -12.84 18.95
CA SER A 114 4.21 -13.28 19.70
C SER A 114 3.80 -13.05 21.13
N SER A 115 3.37 -14.13 21.77
CA SER A 115 3.30 -14.23 23.22
C SER A 115 4.63 -13.70 23.75
N LYS A 116 4.63 -12.44 24.19
CA LYS A 116 5.50 -12.02 25.29
C LYS A 116 5.06 -12.87 26.48
N LEU A 117 5.58 -14.10 26.54
CA LEU A 117 5.69 -14.85 27.78
C LEU A 117 6.79 -14.17 28.57
N LEU A 118 6.38 -13.19 29.38
CA LEU A 118 6.90 -12.99 30.73
C LEU A 118 5.62 -12.94 31.60
N PRO A 119 5.58 -13.52 32.81
CA PRO A 119 6.71 -13.86 33.68
C PRO A 119 6.64 -15.29 34.30
N GLN A 120 7.74 -15.74 34.90
CA GLN A 120 7.89 -15.81 36.37
C GLN A 120 9.34 -15.44 36.70
#